data_AF-A0A9E7AFP0-F1
#
_entry.id   AF-A0A9E7AFP0-F1
#
_cell.length_a   1.000
_cell.length_b   1.000
_cell.length_c   1.000
_cell.angle_alpha   90.00
_cell.angle_beta   90.00
_cell.angle_gamma   90.00
#
_symmetry.space_group_name_H-M   'P 1'
#
loop_
_entity.id
_entity.type
_entity.pdbx_description
1 polymer ?
#
loop_
_entity_poly.entity_id
_entity_poly.type
_entity_poly.pdbx_seq_one_letter_code
_entity_poly.pdbx_strand_id
1 'polypeptide(L)'
;MPDRRYGLDSVTACFPDQAGLILRLCLSDPSFRSMCEEYALARNCLSRFEELGDAAHGTEIADYRSVIRALEGEIKRFVSRSA
;
A
#
# COMPACT_ATOMS: atom_id res chain seq x y z
N MET A 1 -2.39 -4.35 16.10
CA MET A 1 -1.27 -4.31 15.15
C MET A 1 -1.73 -5.01 13.89
N PRO A 2 -1.87 -4.34 12.74
CA PRO A 2 -2.23 -5.03 11.50
C PRO A 2 -1.17 -6.09 11.18
N ASP A 3 -1.64 -7.26 10.74
CA ASP A 3 -0.83 -8.46 10.56
C ASP A 3 0.17 -8.27 9.41
N ARG A 4 1.42 -8.72 9.58
CA ARG A 4 2.54 -8.48 8.62
C ARG A 4 2.26 -9.00 7.21
N ARG A 5 1.31 -9.93 7.07
CA ARG A 5 0.87 -10.48 5.77
C ARG A 5 -0.04 -9.52 4.99
N TYR A 6 -0.76 -8.65 5.69
CA TYR A 6 -1.75 -7.72 5.10
C TYR A 6 -1.10 -6.67 4.19
N GLY A 7 0.11 -6.21 4.54
CA GLY A 7 0.93 -5.29 3.74
C GLY A 7 1.29 -5.87 2.37
N LEU A 8 1.80 -7.10 2.39
CA LEU A 8 2.28 -7.82 1.22
C LEU A 8 1.13 -8.19 0.27
N ASP A 9 0.02 -8.70 0.79
CA ASP A 9 -1.13 -9.10 -0.02
C ASP A 9 -1.73 -7.90 -0.77
N SER A 10 -1.82 -6.74 -0.10
CA SER A 10 -2.33 -5.50 -0.73
C SER A 10 -1.45 -5.02 -1.87
N VAL A 11 -0.13 -5.05 -1.70
CA VAL A 11 0.82 -4.58 -2.72
C VAL A 11 0.92 -5.57 -3.88
N THR A 12 0.95 -6.88 -3.61
CA THR A 12 1.03 -7.90 -4.66
C THR A 12 -0.23 -7.97 -5.53
N ALA A 13 -1.41 -7.63 -5.00
CA ALA A 13 -2.63 -7.48 -5.80
C ALA A 13 -2.54 -6.32 -6.82
N CYS A 14 -1.82 -5.24 -6.47
CA CYS A 14 -1.63 -4.08 -7.35
C CYS A 14 -0.47 -4.26 -8.33
N PHE A 15 0.50 -5.10 -8.02
CA PHE A 15 1.70 -5.37 -8.82
C PHE A 15 1.90 -6.88 -9.06
N PRO A 16 0.95 -7.57 -9.71
CA PRO A 16 0.99 -9.03 -9.84
C PRO A 16 2.23 -9.52 -10.59
N ASP A 17 2.65 -8.80 -11.64
CA ASP A 17 3.82 -9.15 -12.45
C ASP A 17 5.15 -9.07 -11.68
N GLN A 18 5.16 -8.37 -10.54
CA GLN A 18 6.35 -8.12 -9.72
C GLN A 18 6.27 -8.84 -8.36
N ALA A 19 5.25 -9.69 -8.15
CA ALA A 19 4.97 -10.30 -6.85
C ALA A 19 6.16 -11.05 -6.25
N GLY A 20 6.93 -11.78 -7.06
CA GLY A 20 8.14 -12.47 -6.60
C GLY A 20 9.25 -11.54 -6.10
N LEU A 21 9.45 -10.40 -6.79
CA LEU A 21 10.43 -9.40 -6.38
C LEU A 21 9.97 -8.64 -5.13
N ILE A 22 8.70 -8.28 -5.07
CA ILE A 22 8.07 -7.63 -3.90
C ILE A 22 8.19 -8.53 -2.67
N LEU A 23 7.90 -9.83 -2.81
CA LEU A 23 8.07 -10.81 -1.73
C LEU A 23 9.52 -10.82 -1.22
N ARG A 24 10.48 -10.89 -2.15
CA ARG A 24 11.91 -10.88 -1.79
C ARG A 24 12.28 -9.62 -1.03
N LEU A 25 11.86 -8.46 -1.52
CA LEU A 25 12.15 -7.17 -0.90
C LEU A 25 11.51 -7.01 0.48
N CYS A 26 10.26 -7.45 0.66
CA CYS A 26 9.62 -7.44 1.98
C CYS A 26 10.34 -8.31 3.02
N LEU A 27 11.01 -9.38 2.58
CA LEU A 27 11.80 -10.26 3.45
C LEU A 27 13.19 -9.70 3.74
N SER A 28 13.81 -9.03 2.77
CA SER A 28 15.21 -8.56 2.87
C SER A 28 15.37 -7.11 3.33
N ASP A 29 14.37 -6.26 3.11
CA ASP A 29 14.45 -4.82 3.35
C ASP A 29 13.33 -4.35 4.31
N PRO A 30 13.66 -4.02 5.58
CA PRO A 30 12.69 -3.54 6.56
C PRO A 30 12.02 -2.21 6.20
N SER A 31 12.69 -1.34 5.44
CA SER A 31 12.13 -0.05 5.00
C SER A 31 11.09 -0.27 3.91
N PHE A 32 11.38 -1.14 2.93
CA PHE A 32 10.39 -1.54 1.93
C PHE A 32 9.19 -2.24 2.58
N ARG A 33 9.43 -3.07 3.59
CA ARG A 33 8.34 -3.69 4.36
C ARG A 33 7.45 -2.65 5.05
N SER A 34 8.04 -1.67 5.74
CA SER A 34 7.27 -0.59 6.40
C SER A 34 6.40 0.16 5.40
N MET A 35 6.93 0.46 4.22
CA MET A 35 6.19 1.11 3.13
C MET A 35 4.99 0.28 2.65
N CYS A 36 5.14 -1.04 2.54
CA CYS A 36 4.03 -1.94 2.19
C CYS A 36 2.96 -2.00 3.30
N GLU A 37 3.38 -1.96 4.57
CA GLU A 37 2.47 -1.90 5.72
C GLU A 37 1.68 -0.57 5.75
N GLU A 38 2.35 0.55 5.49
CA GLU A 38 1.73 1.88 5.37
C GLU A 38 0.73 1.93 4.21
N TYR A 39 1.09 1.36 3.06
CA TYR A 39 0.19 1.26 1.90
C TYR A 39 -1.09 0.50 2.23
N ALA A 40 -0.96 -0.67 2.85
CA ALA A 40 -2.13 -1.47 3.19
C ALA A 40 -3.00 -0.82 4.27
N LEU A 41 -2.38 -0.12 5.24
CA LEU A 41 -3.13 0.66 6.23
C LEU A 41 -3.93 1.79 5.57
N ALA A 42 -3.31 2.56 4.66
CA ALA A 42 -3.98 3.63 3.95
C ALA A 42 -5.15 3.10 3.09
N ARG A 43 -4.97 1.97 2.40
CA ARG A 43 -6.02 1.28 1.64
C ARG A 43 -7.18 0.81 2.53
N ASN A 44 -6.87 0.26 3.71
CA ASN A 44 -7.90 -0.17 4.67
C ASN A 44 -8.71 1.01 5.21
N CYS A 45 -8.03 2.10 5.59
CA CYS A 45 -8.70 3.33 6.01
C CYS A 45 -9.60 3.88 4.90
N LEU A 46 -9.11 3.96 3.66
CA LEU A 46 -9.90 4.42 2.52
C LEU A 46 -11.16 3.57 2.33
N SER A 47 -11.04 2.24 2.32
CA SER A 47 -12.19 1.32 2.20
C SER A 47 -13.23 1.59 3.28
N ARG A 48 -12.78 1.79 4.52
CA ARG A 48 -13.67 2.06 5.65
C ARG A 48 -14.40 3.41 5.50
N PHE A 49 -13.73 4.44 5.01
CA PHE A 49 -14.38 5.73 4.74
C PHE A 49 -15.35 5.66 3.55
N GLU A 50 -14.99 4.94 2.49
CA GLU A 50 -15.85 4.70 1.33
C GLU A 50 -17.12 3.92 1.72
N GLU A 51 -17.01 2.93 2.62
CA GLU A 51 -18.14 2.17 3.17
C GLU A 51 -19.07 3.01 4.06
N LEU A 52 -18.53 3.95 4.84
CA LEU A 52 -19.30 4.85 5.70
C LEU A 52 -20.06 5.94 4.92
N GLY A 53 -19.69 6.17 3.66
CA GLY A 53 -20.37 7.06 2.72
C GLY A 53 -19.59 8.32 2.39
N ASP A 54 -19.33 8.50 1.09
CA ASP A 54 -18.55 9.60 0.49
C ASP A 54 -19.00 11.01 0.93
N ALA A 55 -20.29 11.22 1.18
CA ALA A 55 -20.85 12.54 1.47
C ALA A 55 -20.38 13.14 2.82
N ALA A 56 -20.01 12.30 3.79
CA ALA A 56 -19.54 12.75 5.11
C ALA A 56 -18.00 12.77 5.22
N HIS A 57 -17.29 12.04 4.35
CA HIS A 57 -15.85 11.79 4.45
C HIS A 57 -15.08 12.11 3.17
N GLY A 58 -15.65 12.92 2.29
CA GLY A 58 -15.06 13.22 0.98
C GLY A 58 -13.64 13.81 1.05
N THR A 59 -13.34 14.58 2.10
CA THR A 59 -11.98 15.14 2.33
C THR A 59 -11.01 14.03 2.72
N GLU A 60 -11.35 13.20 3.71
CA GLU A 60 -10.53 12.09 4.17
C GLU A 60 -10.27 11.09 3.04
N ILE A 61 -11.30 10.80 2.24
CA ILE A 61 -11.20 9.94 1.06
C ILE A 61 -10.24 10.52 0.03
N ALA A 62 -10.30 11.82 -0.25
CA ALA A 62 -9.37 12.49 -1.15
C ALA A 62 -7.92 12.44 -0.60
N ASP A 63 -7.75 12.66 0.70
CA ASP A 63 -6.44 12.63 1.36
C ASP A 63 -5.82 11.24 1.33
N TYR A 64 -6.58 10.20 1.71
CA TYR A 64 -6.10 8.81 1.64
C TYR A 64 -5.79 8.40 0.21
N ARG A 65 -6.60 8.80 -0.78
CA ARG A 65 -6.30 8.55 -2.20
C ARG A 65 -5.00 9.22 -2.63
N SER A 66 -4.68 10.41 -2.12
CA SER A 66 -3.40 11.08 -2.40
C SER A 66 -2.21 10.32 -1.79
N VAL A 67 -2.33 9.93 -0.51
CA VAL A 67 -1.31 9.14 0.19
C VAL A 67 -1.05 7.80 -0.51
N ILE A 68 -2.10 7.09 -0.90
CA ILE A 68 -2.01 5.80 -1.63
C ILE A 68 -1.25 5.98 -2.94
N ARG A 69 -1.54 7.02 -3.72
CA ARG A 69 -0.82 7.30 -4.98
C ARG A 69 0.66 7.62 -4.75
N ALA A 70 0.98 8.37 -3.69
CA ALA A 70 2.36 8.67 -3.35
C ALA A 70 3.13 7.39 -3.00
N LEU A 71 2.54 6.52 -2.17
CA LEU A 71 3.10 5.23 -1.80
C LEU A 71 3.27 4.29 -3.00
N GLU A 72 2.30 4.23 -3.92
CA GLU A 72 2.43 3.46 -5.16
C GLU A 72 3.62 3.94 -6.01
N GLY A 73 3.82 5.26 -6.08
CA GLY A 73 4.97 5.85 -6.77
C GLY A 73 6.30 5.52 -6.10
N GLU A 74 6.34 5.44 -4.77
CA GLU A 74 7.53 5.02 -4.02
C GLU A 74 7.83 3.53 -4.18
N ILE A 75 6.81 2.67 -4.01
CA ILE A 75 6.93 1.23 -4.21
C ILE A 75 7.44 0.94 -5.63
N LYS A 76 6.84 1.56 -6.65
CA LYS A 76 7.27 1.39 -8.05
C LYS A 76 8.71 1.83 -8.26
N ARG A 77 9.12 2.98 -7.71
CA ARG A 77 10.52 3.46 -7.80
C ARG A 77 11.49 2.51 -7.10
N PHE A 78 11.11 2.00 -5.94
CA PHE A 78 11.91 1.05 -5.18
C PHE A 78 12.10 -0.25 -5.94
N VAL A 79 11.00 -0.84 -6.42
CA VAL A 79 11.01 -2.08 -7.21
C VAL A 79 11.84 -1.91 -8.49
N SER A 80 11.67 -0.82 -9.24
CA SER A 80 12.45 -0.56 -10.46
C SER A 80 13.96 -0.39 -10.22
N ARG A 81 14.36 0.04 -9.01
CA ARG A 81 15.79 0.18 -8.63
C ARG A 81 16.38 -1.15 -8.14
N SER A 82 15.53 -2.10 -7.76
CA SER A 82 15.92 -3.39 -7.19
C SER A 82 15.70 -4.60 -8.11
N ALA A 83 15.11 -4.37 -9.28
CA ALA A 83 15.02 -5.30 -10.41
C ALA A 83 16.37 -5.36 -11.15
#